data_AF-A0A4Q4UY20-F1
#
_entry.id   AF-A0A4Q4UY20-F1
#
_cell.length_a   1.000
_cell.length_b   1.000
_cell.length_c   1.000
_cell.angle_alpha   90.00
_cell.angle_beta   90.00
_cell.angle_gamma   90.00
#
_symmetry.space_group_name_H-M   'P 1'
#
loop_
_entity.id
_entity.type
_entity.pdbx_description
1 polymer ?
#
loop_
_entity_poly.entity_id
_entity_poly.type
_entity_poly.pdbx_seq_one_letter_code
_entity_poly.pdbx_strand_id
1 'polypeptide(L)'
;MEHCQMYIHIALRVTDWLCLNMTLLAPLCANIHSPFLMSYVRTLEVVYDDSAGAVDKEDINKGYGGQYVYLRPQYTSNRNEAACGFSLYTTYVEDLCANDISKGDGHDLYRYINVYHKLDNEGTRVIGSVYLREERMGDGQTDDLNKDRGGRDLYLCWKYAD
;
A
#
# COMPACT_ATOMS: atom_id res chain seq x y z
N MET A 1 -10.01 -1.03 -30.92
CA MET A 1 -11.00 0.00 -30.55
C MET A 1 -11.37 -0.26 -29.10
N GLU A 2 -10.41 -0.06 -28.20
CA GLU A 2 -10.16 1.21 -27.48
C GLU A 2 -11.30 1.54 -26.51
N HIS A 3 -11.12 1.11 -25.25
CA HIS A 3 -11.73 1.76 -24.10
C HIS A 3 -10.60 2.09 -23.13
N CYS A 4 -9.99 3.26 -23.33
CA CYS A 4 -9.08 3.88 -22.36
C CYS A 4 -9.91 4.31 -21.15
N GLN A 5 -9.68 3.69 -19.98
CA GLN A 5 -10.24 4.17 -18.72
C GLN A 5 -9.43 5.37 -18.23
N MET A 6 -10.17 6.42 -17.86
CA MET A 6 -9.66 7.71 -17.46
C MET A 6 -9.25 7.67 -15.98
N TYR A 7 -7.95 7.67 -15.70
CA TYR A 7 -7.42 7.86 -14.34
C TYR A 7 -7.44 9.35 -13.97
N ILE A 8 -8.20 9.71 -12.93
CA ILE A 8 -8.18 11.07 -12.37
C ILE A 8 -6.98 11.18 -11.43
N HIS A 9 -5.92 11.87 -11.87
CA HIS A 9 -4.85 12.35 -11.01
C HIS A 9 -5.20 13.75 -10.49
N ILE A 10 -5.48 13.88 -9.20
CA ILE A 10 -5.55 15.19 -8.54
C ILE A 10 -4.12 15.55 -8.11
N ALA A 11 -3.47 16.41 -8.90
CA ALA A 11 -2.22 17.07 -8.53
C ALA A 11 -2.54 18.38 -7.78
N LEU A 12 -2.33 18.41 -6.46
CA LEU A 12 -2.33 19.67 -5.71
C LEU A 12 -0.91 20.24 -5.71
N ARG A 13 -0.71 21.32 -6.49
CA ARG A 13 0.43 22.23 -6.32
C ARG A 13 0.11 23.16 -5.16
N VAL A 14 0.94 23.14 -4.13
CA VAL A 14 1.02 24.23 -3.15
C VAL A 14 2.28 25.02 -3.50
N THR A 15 2.09 26.24 -4.01
CA THR A 15 3.17 27.22 -4.14
C THR A 15 3.34 27.95 -2.82
N ASP A 16 4.60 28.10 -2.43
CA ASP A 16 5.10 28.89 -1.30
C ASP A 16 4.55 30.32 -1.29
N TRP A 17 4.64 31.02 -0.14
CA TRP A 17 5.18 32.38 -0.01
C TRP A 17 5.39 32.76 1.48
N LEU A 18 6.66 33.04 1.78
CA LEU A 18 7.26 34.02 2.70
C LEU A 18 7.15 33.90 4.23
N CYS A 19 8.36 33.84 4.80
CA CYS A 19 8.77 34.04 6.20
C CYS A 19 8.40 35.43 6.75
N LEU A 20 8.01 35.49 8.04
CA LEU A 20 8.47 36.55 8.94
C LEU A 20 8.54 36.06 10.40
N ASN A 21 9.65 36.43 11.06
CA ASN A 21 10.02 36.15 12.44
C ASN A 21 8.94 36.52 13.47
N MET A 22 8.70 35.64 14.45
CA MET A 22 8.34 36.05 15.81
C MET A 22 8.86 35.05 16.85
N THR A 23 9.66 35.59 17.76
CA THR A 23 10.42 34.93 18.83
C THR A 23 9.51 34.46 19.98
N LEU A 24 9.96 33.42 20.68
CA LEU A 24 9.64 33.08 22.07
C LEU A 24 8.16 32.73 22.39
N LEU A 25 7.91 31.42 22.45
CA LEU A 25 7.50 30.71 23.67
C LEU A 25 7.29 29.24 23.29
N ALA A 26 8.10 28.36 23.87
CA ALA A 26 7.87 26.92 23.78
C ALA A 26 6.49 26.60 24.35
N PRO A 27 5.60 25.92 23.61
CA PRO A 27 4.46 25.29 24.23
C PRO A 27 4.92 23.94 24.77
N LEU A 28 4.89 23.84 26.10
CA LEU A 28 4.32 22.73 26.85
C LEU A 28 3.96 21.52 25.99
N CYS A 29 4.61 20.40 26.31
CA CYS A 29 4.27 19.06 25.89
C CYS A 29 2.75 18.84 25.88
N ALA A 30 2.13 19.08 24.74
CA ALA A 30 0.82 18.56 24.45
C ALA A 30 1.04 17.07 24.18
N ASN A 31 1.04 16.29 25.26
CA ASN A 31 0.57 14.92 25.23
C ASN A 31 -0.89 15.00 24.75
N ILE A 32 -1.07 15.18 23.44
CA ILE A 32 -2.31 14.89 22.78
C ILE A 32 -2.44 13.38 22.96
N HIS A 33 -3.28 12.97 23.91
CA HIS A 33 -4.05 11.76 23.77
C HIS A 33 -4.58 11.79 22.35
N SER A 34 -3.86 11.14 21.42
CA SER A 34 -4.29 11.00 20.04
C SER A 34 -5.62 10.28 20.15
N PRO A 35 -6.78 10.94 19.93
CA PRO A 35 -7.99 10.17 19.77
C PRO A 35 -7.65 9.25 18.61
N PHE A 36 -7.74 7.93 18.83
CA PHE A 36 -7.60 6.92 17.79
C PHE A 36 -8.37 7.40 16.56
N LEU A 37 -7.69 8.11 15.66
CA LEU A 37 -8.21 8.47 14.36
C LEU A 37 -8.27 7.09 13.73
N MET A 38 -9.48 6.52 13.68
CA MET A 38 -9.72 5.27 12.98
C MET A 38 -9.24 5.50 11.56
N SER A 39 -8.01 5.03 11.31
CA SER A 39 -7.33 5.20 10.05
C SER A 39 -7.53 3.89 9.30
N TYR A 40 -8.10 4.01 8.11
CA TYR A 40 -8.31 2.89 7.23
C TYR A 40 -7.14 2.83 6.26
N VAL A 41 -6.78 1.62 5.82
CA VAL A 41 -5.83 1.47 4.73
C VAL A 41 -6.52 1.97 3.47
N ARG A 42 -5.93 2.97 2.80
CA ARG A 42 -6.37 3.51 1.52
C ARG A 42 -5.74 2.73 0.37
N THR A 43 -4.44 2.56 0.39
CA THR A 43 -3.68 1.87 -0.67
C THR A 43 -2.37 1.34 -0.12
N LEU A 44 -1.61 0.63 -0.95
CA LEU A 44 -0.24 0.22 -0.70
C LEU A 44 0.69 0.89 -1.71
N GLU A 45 1.71 1.54 -1.20
CA GLU A 45 2.82 2.04 -2.00
C GLU A 45 3.91 0.97 -2.07
N VAL A 46 4.34 0.63 -3.29
CA VAL A 46 5.51 -0.22 -3.50
C VAL A 46 6.74 0.67 -3.43
N VAL A 47 7.65 0.36 -2.51
CA VAL A 47 8.91 1.09 -2.30
C VAL A 47 10.09 0.15 -2.48
N TYR A 48 11.15 0.68 -3.08
CA TYR A 48 12.38 -0.06 -3.37
C TYR A 48 13.50 0.36 -2.43
N ASP A 49 14.25 -0.61 -1.92
CA ASP A 49 15.44 -0.43 -1.08
C ASP A 49 15.23 0.39 0.21
N ASP A 50 13.97 0.67 0.58
CA ASP A 50 13.59 1.42 1.77
C ASP A 50 12.47 0.71 2.55
N SER A 51 12.83 0.09 3.68
CA SER A 51 11.88 -0.60 4.56
C SER A 51 11.19 0.33 5.57
N ALA A 52 11.48 1.64 5.57
CA ALA A 52 10.88 2.56 6.53
C ALA A 52 9.35 2.57 6.38
N GLY A 53 8.62 2.35 7.46
CA GLY A 53 7.15 2.30 7.44
C GLY A 53 6.55 1.14 6.62
N ALA A 54 7.36 0.20 6.13
CA ALA A 54 6.86 -0.95 5.39
C ALA A 54 6.08 -1.91 6.29
N VAL A 55 5.13 -2.63 5.69
CA VAL A 55 4.39 -3.74 6.30
C VAL A 55 5.39 -4.79 6.77
N ASP A 56 5.43 -5.01 8.09
CA ASP A 56 6.29 -5.99 8.77
C ASP A 56 7.81 -5.86 8.48
N LYS A 57 8.25 -4.80 7.78
CA LYS A 57 9.60 -4.66 7.21
C LYS A 57 10.03 -5.88 6.37
N GLU A 58 9.06 -6.53 5.74
CA GLU A 58 9.28 -7.79 5.04
C GLU A 58 9.60 -7.52 3.57
N ASP A 59 10.78 -7.96 3.12
CA ASP A 59 11.19 -7.88 1.72
C ASP A 59 10.49 -8.96 0.90
N ILE A 60 9.66 -8.55 -0.07
CA ILE A 60 8.93 -9.46 -0.95
C ILE A 60 9.89 -10.35 -1.74
N ASN A 61 11.03 -9.78 -2.17
CA ASN A 61 12.03 -10.45 -2.99
C ASN A 61 13.05 -11.29 -2.21
N LYS A 62 12.85 -11.45 -0.89
CA LYS A 62 13.77 -12.20 -0.04
C LYS A 62 13.98 -13.63 -0.57
N GLY A 63 15.23 -13.94 -0.90
CA GLY A 63 15.64 -15.25 -1.41
C GLY A 63 15.65 -15.39 -2.93
N TYR A 64 15.21 -14.37 -3.68
CA TYR A 64 15.15 -14.39 -5.15
C TYR A 64 16.24 -13.52 -5.81
N GLY A 65 16.94 -12.68 -5.03
CA GLY A 65 17.86 -11.68 -5.56
C GLY A 65 17.12 -10.44 -6.08
N GLY A 66 17.81 -9.62 -6.87
CA GLY A 66 17.22 -8.40 -7.42
C GLY A 66 17.17 -7.24 -6.43
N GLN A 67 16.22 -6.33 -6.65
CA GLN A 67 16.02 -5.16 -5.79
C GLN A 67 15.23 -5.56 -4.53
N TYR A 68 15.49 -4.93 -3.40
CA TYR A 68 14.68 -5.14 -2.20
C TYR A 68 13.35 -4.41 -2.38
N VAL A 69 12.23 -5.12 -2.19
CA VAL A 69 10.89 -4.60 -2.47
C VAL A 69 10.04 -4.68 -1.22
N TYR A 70 9.42 -3.57 -0.83
CA TYR A 70 8.56 -3.50 0.34
C TYR A 70 7.21 -2.87 0.00
N LEU A 71 6.18 -3.20 0.77
CA LEU A 71 4.86 -2.55 0.72
C LEU A 71 4.73 -1.59 1.89
N ARG A 72 4.30 -0.36 1.63
CA ARG A 72 4.05 0.65 2.66
C ARG A 72 2.56 1.03 2.65
N PRO A 73 1.83 0.85 3.75
CA PRO A 73 0.42 1.22 3.79
C PRO A 73 0.27 2.74 3.83
N GLN A 74 -0.61 3.25 2.97
CA GLN A 74 -1.08 4.63 3.03
C GLN A 74 -2.45 4.64 3.66
N TYR A 75 -2.64 5.47 4.69
CA TYR A 75 -3.87 5.51 5.46
C TYR A 75 -4.73 6.72 5.11
N THR A 76 -6.03 6.61 5.35
CA THR A 76 -7.01 7.69 5.24
C THR A 76 -7.97 7.66 6.43
N SER A 77 -8.49 8.82 6.82
CA SER A 77 -9.63 8.91 7.75
C SER A 77 -10.98 8.90 7.02
N ASN A 78 -10.97 9.08 5.69
CA ASN A 78 -12.17 9.05 4.86
C ASN A 78 -12.52 7.62 4.49
N ARG A 79 -13.57 7.06 5.10
CA ARG A 79 -14.04 5.70 4.82
C ARG A 79 -14.36 5.46 3.34
N ASN A 80 -14.77 6.48 2.57
CA ASN A 80 -15.05 6.35 1.13
C ASN A 80 -13.78 6.16 0.28
N GLU A 81 -12.61 6.52 0.81
CA GLU A 81 -11.31 6.29 0.16
C GLU A 81 -10.65 4.99 0.64
N ALA A 82 -11.23 4.33 1.64
CA ALA A 82 -10.63 3.13 2.20
C ALA A 82 -10.65 1.96 1.20
N ALA A 83 -9.62 1.14 1.27
CA ALA A 83 -9.59 -0.14 0.58
C ALA A 83 -10.58 -1.11 1.23
N CYS A 84 -11.21 -1.93 0.41
CA CYS A 84 -12.03 -3.07 0.86
C CYS A 84 -11.44 -4.42 0.45
N GLY A 85 -10.31 -4.44 -0.25
CA GLY A 85 -9.62 -5.64 -0.67
C GLY A 85 -8.40 -5.34 -1.51
N PHE A 86 -7.57 -6.36 -1.73
CA PHE A 86 -6.44 -6.33 -2.65
C PHE A 86 -6.43 -7.60 -3.51
N SER A 87 -5.81 -7.52 -4.69
CA SER A 87 -5.51 -8.69 -5.52
C SER A 87 -4.11 -8.59 -6.12
N LEU A 88 -3.52 -9.75 -6.43
CA LEU A 88 -2.32 -9.84 -7.24
C LEU A 88 -2.70 -9.91 -8.72
N TYR A 89 -2.03 -9.10 -9.55
CA TYR A 89 -2.08 -9.20 -11.00
C TYR A 89 -0.70 -9.53 -11.54
N THR A 90 -0.62 -10.58 -12.36
CA THR A 90 0.63 -11.12 -12.91
C THR A 90 0.56 -11.14 -14.42
N THR A 91 1.60 -10.67 -15.10
CA THR A 91 1.62 -10.50 -16.56
C THR A 91 3.04 -10.58 -17.12
N TYR A 92 3.15 -10.95 -18.41
CA TYR A 92 4.42 -10.90 -19.16
C TYR A 92 4.73 -9.53 -19.76
N VAL A 93 3.82 -8.56 -19.62
CA VAL A 93 3.94 -7.22 -20.18
C VAL A 93 4.08 -6.22 -19.05
N GLU A 94 5.19 -5.47 -19.05
CA GLU A 94 5.41 -4.40 -18.07
C GLU A 94 4.35 -3.31 -18.22
N ASP A 95 3.70 -2.98 -17.12
CA ASP A 95 2.95 -1.74 -16.97
C ASP A 95 3.91 -0.63 -16.48
N LEU A 96 4.22 0.31 -17.38
CA LEU A 96 5.11 1.43 -17.09
C LEU A 96 4.51 2.46 -16.12
N CYS A 97 3.21 2.34 -15.80
CA CYS A 97 2.51 3.20 -14.86
C CYS A 97 2.34 2.54 -13.47
N ALA A 98 2.86 1.32 -13.27
CA ALA A 98 2.77 0.61 -12.01
C ALA A 98 4.15 0.13 -11.52
N ASN A 99 4.32 0.06 -10.20
CA ASN A 99 5.52 -0.47 -9.59
C ASN A 99 5.43 -2.00 -9.49
N ASP A 100 6.40 -2.68 -10.09
CA ASP A 100 6.52 -4.13 -10.10
C ASP A 100 7.07 -4.65 -8.76
N ILE A 101 6.31 -5.53 -8.10
CA ILE A 101 6.73 -6.10 -6.81
C ILE A 101 7.78 -7.22 -6.95
N SER A 102 8.07 -7.66 -8.18
CA SER A 102 9.15 -8.61 -8.50
C SER A 102 10.40 -7.93 -9.07
N LYS A 103 10.54 -6.60 -8.94
CA LYS A 103 11.56 -5.85 -9.67
C LYS A 103 12.98 -6.42 -9.51
N GLY A 104 13.61 -6.71 -10.65
CA GLY A 104 15.01 -7.10 -10.72
C GLY A 104 15.31 -8.54 -10.35
N ASP A 105 14.30 -9.38 -10.11
CA ASP A 105 14.49 -10.79 -9.74
C ASP A 105 14.92 -11.70 -10.91
N GLY A 106 14.93 -11.17 -12.12
CA GLY A 106 15.35 -11.89 -13.33
C GLY A 106 14.31 -12.86 -13.88
N HIS A 107 13.09 -12.85 -13.36
CA HIS A 107 11.99 -13.67 -13.87
C HIS A 107 11.17 -12.94 -14.95
N ASP A 108 10.45 -13.72 -15.76
CA ASP A 108 9.73 -13.23 -16.95
C ASP A 108 8.39 -12.52 -16.64
N LEU A 109 7.95 -12.56 -15.38
CA LEU A 109 6.63 -12.09 -14.96
C LEU A 109 6.75 -10.83 -14.10
N TYR A 110 6.01 -9.80 -14.49
CA TYR A 110 5.75 -8.62 -13.68
C TYR A 110 4.56 -8.87 -12.76
N ARG A 111 4.61 -8.29 -11.55
CA ARG A 111 3.61 -8.49 -10.51
C ARG A 111 3.17 -7.16 -9.93
N TYR A 112 1.86 -6.99 -9.80
CA TYR A 112 1.26 -5.74 -9.36
C TYR A 112 0.19 -6.00 -8.30
N ILE A 113 0.12 -5.13 -7.29
CA ILE A 113 -0.97 -5.15 -6.31
C ILE A 113 -2.06 -4.19 -6.78
N ASN A 114 -3.26 -4.72 -7.01
CA ASN A 114 -4.45 -3.91 -7.23
C ASN A 114 -5.18 -3.70 -5.91
N VAL A 115 -5.70 -2.49 -5.73
CA VAL A 115 -6.56 -2.13 -4.61
C VAL A 115 -8.02 -2.05 -5.08
N TYR A 116 -8.93 -2.56 -4.25
CA TYR A 116 -10.36 -2.43 -4.47
C TYR A 116 -10.95 -1.38 -3.55
N HIS A 117 -11.79 -0.52 -4.13
CA HIS A 117 -12.61 0.45 -3.42
C HIS A 117 -14.08 0.21 -3.78
N LYS A 118 -14.99 0.55 -2.87
CA LYS A 118 -16.43 0.59 -3.14
C LYS A 118 -16.96 2.01 -2.98
N LEU A 119 -17.85 2.40 -3.88
CA LEU A 119 -18.45 3.72 -3.91
C LEU A 119 -19.68 3.82 -2.99
N ASP A 120 -20.30 2.69 -2.63
CA ASP A 120 -21.45 2.58 -1.74
C ASP A 120 -21.06 1.97 -0.38
N ASN A 121 -20.97 2.85 0.63
CA ASN A 121 -20.47 2.47 1.97
C ASN A 121 -21.50 1.79 2.88
N GLU A 122 -22.72 1.54 2.40
CA GLU A 122 -23.71 0.79 3.18
C GLU A 122 -23.29 -0.69 3.27
N GLY A 123 -22.81 -1.10 4.44
CA GLY A 123 -22.44 -2.49 4.75
C GLY A 123 -21.07 -2.94 4.24
N THR A 124 -20.30 -2.07 3.56
CA THR A 124 -18.94 -2.40 3.13
C THR A 124 -17.97 -2.40 4.32
N ARG A 125 -17.34 -3.55 4.55
CA ARG A 125 -16.21 -3.68 5.48
C ARG A 125 -14.96 -3.06 4.82
N VAL A 126 -14.32 -2.15 5.53
CA VAL A 126 -13.11 -1.44 5.08
C VAL A 126 -11.89 -1.95 5.84
N ILE A 127 -10.72 -1.91 5.21
CA ILE A 127 -9.51 -2.50 5.79
C ILE A 127 -8.94 -1.57 6.87
N GLY A 128 -8.75 -2.10 8.08
CA GLY A 128 -8.09 -1.40 9.18
C GLY A 128 -6.60 -1.68 9.26
N SER A 129 -6.17 -2.88 8.88
CA SER A 129 -4.75 -3.26 8.91
C SER A 129 -4.39 -4.30 7.85
N VAL A 130 -3.11 -4.29 7.47
CA VAL A 130 -2.48 -5.22 6.54
C VAL A 130 -1.22 -5.82 7.17
N TYR A 131 -0.85 -7.03 6.79
CA TYR A 131 0.35 -7.73 7.25
C TYR A 131 0.76 -8.81 6.24
N LEU A 132 2.03 -9.24 6.27
CA LEU A 132 2.59 -10.23 5.34
C LEU A 132 2.85 -11.56 6.03
N ARG A 133 2.38 -12.68 5.48
CA ARG A 133 2.53 -14.01 6.11
C ARG A 133 2.82 -15.08 5.08
N GLU A 134 3.51 -16.12 5.51
CA GLU A 134 3.77 -17.32 4.70
C GLU A 134 2.61 -18.34 4.80
N GLU A 135 1.57 -18.01 5.57
CA GLU A 135 0.36 -18.80 5.72
C GLU A 135 -0.88 -17.95 5.42
N ARG A 136 -1.90 -18.59 4.87
CA ARG A 136 -3.18 -17.97 4.54
C ARG A 136 -3.99 -17.69 5.80
N MET A 137 -4.22 -16.43 6.14
CA MET A 137 -4.94 -16.01 7.34
C MET A 137 -5.54 -14.61 7.20
N GLY A 138 -6.43 -14.22 8.13
CA GLY A 138 -7.05 -12.90 8.15
C GLY A 138 -8.52 -12.92 7.73
N ASP A 139 -9.07 -11.74 7.46
CA ASP A 139 -10.43 -11.60 6.92
C ASP A 139 -10.41 -11.62 5.38
N GLY A 140 -9.26 -11.35 4.78
CA GLY A 140 -8.98 -11.52 3.36
C GLY A 140 -7.47 -11.54 3.11
N GLN A 141 -7.10 -11.97 1.90
CA GLN A 141 -5.71 -12.13 1.48
C GLN A 141 -5.59 -12.15 -0.06
N THR A 142 -4.40 -11.88 -0.58
CA THR A 142 -4.06 -12.08 -2.00
C THR A 142 -3.81 -13.56 -2.30
N ASP A 143 -3.59 -13.87 -3.58
CA ASP A 143 -2.82 -15.06 -3.96
C ASP A 143 -1.35 -14.92 -3.53
N ASP A 144 -0.59 -16.01 -3.70
CA ASP A 144 0.83 -16.04 -3.38
C ASP A 144 1.59 -15.03 -4.26
N LEU A 145 2.15 -14.01 -3.61
CA LEU A 145 2.93 -12.93 -4.21
C LEU A 145 4.17 -13.47 -4.92
N ASN A 146 4.69 -14.61 -4.48
CA ASN A 146 5.90 -15.23 -5.00
C ASN A 146 5.63 -16.46 -5.87
N LYS A 147 4.38 -16.64 -6.29
CA LYS A 147 4.00 -17.77 -7.12
C LYS A 147 4.89 -17.87 -8.35
N ASP A 148 5.28 -19.11 -8.65
CA ASP A 148 6.13 -19.50 -9.78
C ASP A 148 7.58 -19.01 -9.70
N ARG A 149 8.05 -18.55 -8.52
CA ARG A 149 9.47 -18.19 -8.28
C ARG A 149 10.28 -19.29 -7.58
N GLY A 150 9.62 -20.36 -7.11
CA GLY A 150 10.29 -21.56 -6.57
C GLY A 150 10.90 -21.40 -5.17
N GLY A 151 10.43 -20.45 -4.36
CA GLY A 151 10.91 -20.19 -3.01
C GLY A 151 9.80 -20.28 -1.97
N ARG A 152 9.67 -19.22 -1.17
CA ARG A 152 8.62 -19.11 -0.14
C ARG A 152 7.31 -18.62 -0.72
N ASP A 153 6.21 -19.14 -0.17
CA ASP A 153 4.88 -18.57 -0.34
C ASP A 153 4.76 -17.32 0.52
N LEU A 154 4.26 -16.21 -0.03
CA LEU A 154 4.04 -14.99 0.74
C LEU A 154 2.70 -14.37 0.35
N TYR A 155 1.88 -14.04 1.33
CA TYR A 155 0.55 -13.50 1.14
C TYR A 155 0.43 -12.13 1.80
N LEU A 156 -0.16 -11.16 1.10
CA LEU A 156 -0.66 -9.94 1.70
C LEU A 156 -2.03 -10.23 2.31
N CYS A 157 -2.12 -10.14 3.63
CA CYS A 157 -3.31 -10.43 4.42
C CYS A 157 -3.85 -9.15 5.06
N TRP A 158 -5.15 -9.13 5.38
CA TRP A 158 -5.76 -7.98 6.03
C TRP A 158 -6.86 -8.34 7.03
N LYS A 159 -7.13 -7.37 7.92
CA LYS A 159 -8.30 -7.36 8.81
C LYS A 159 -9.17 -6.15 8.50
N TYR A 160 -10.47 -6.35 8.49
CA TYR A 160 -11.39 -5.22 8.40
C TYR A 160 -11.40 -4.46 9.72
N ALA A 161 -11.63 -3.15 9.65
CA ALA A 161 -11.89 -2.35 10.83
C ALA A 161 -13.22 -2.80 11.47
N ASP A 162 -13.26 -2.79 12.80
CA ASP A 162 -14.46 -3.05 13.59
C ASP A 162 -15.52 -1.95 13.42
#